data_AF-A0A9E2S8N8-F1
#
_entry.id   AF-A0A9E2S8N8-F1
#
_cell.length_a   1.000
_cell.length_b   1.000
_cell.length_c   1.000
_cell.angle_alpha   90.00
_cell.angle_beta   90.00
_cell.angle_gamma   90.00
#
_symmetry.space_group_name_H-M   'P 1'
#
loop_
_entity.id
_entity.type
_entity.pdbx_description
1 polymer ?
#
loop_
_entity_poly.entity_id
_entity_poly.type
_entity_poly.pdbx_seq_one_letter_code
_entity_poly.pdbx_strand_id
1 'polypeptide(L)'
;KTAVPVLGVPVQSKALNGMDSLLSIVQMPAGIPVATFAIGNAGAANAALFAAAMLAVEYPAIGAALAAFRAKQTEDVVNNDDPRQ
;
A
#
# COMPACT_ATOMS: atom_id res chain seq x y z
N LYS A 1 -19.65 -5.78 -10.34
CA LYS A 1 -18.32 -5.87 -10.99
C LYS A 1 -18.02 -4.52 -11.63
N THR A 2 -16.77 -4.04 -11.57
CA THR A 2 -16.41 -2.64 -11.85
C THR A 2 -15.18 -2.56 -12.76
N ALA A 3 -15.03 -1.46 -13.50
CA ALA A 3 -13.80 -1.11 -14.22
C ALA A 3 -12.86 -0.22 -13.38
N VAL A 4 -13.31 0.25 -12.21
CA VAL A 4 -12.49 1.02 -11.29
C VAL A 4 -11.35 0.14 -10.77
N PRO A 5 -10.10 0.64 -10.71
CA PRO A 5 -8.97 -0.11 -10.15
C PRO A 5 -9.25 -0.62 -8.72
N VAL A 6 -8.90 -1.88 -8.46
CA VAL A 6 -9.11 -2.52 -7.15
C VAL A 6 -7.77 -2.80 -6.48
N LEU A 7 -7.68 -2.40 -5.21
CA LEU A 7 -6.52 -2.58 -4.35
C LEU A 7 -6.83 -3.65 -3.30
N GLY A 8 -6.04 -4.73 -3.28
CA GLY A 8 -6.23 -5.86 -2.39
C GLY A 8 -5.22 -5.88 -1.25
N VAL A 9 -5.69 -5.95 -0.01
CA VAL A 9 -4.84 -6.08 1.19
C VAL A 9 -5.14 -7.42 1.86
N PRO A 10 -4.22 -8.38 1.81
CA PRO A 10 -4.38 -9.66 2.50
C PRO A 10 -4.42 -9.46 4.02
N VAL A 11 -5.50 -9.93 4.64
CA VAL A 11 -5.61 -9.91 6.12
C VAL A 11 -4.82 -11.08 6.70
N GLN A 12 -4.07 -10.85 7.77
CA GLN A 12 -3.33 -11.90 8.45
C GLN A 12 -4.31 -12.94 9.03
N SER A 13 -4.23 -14.17 8.54
CA SER A 13 -5.01 -15.30 9.05
C SER A 13 -4.33 -15.95 10.25
N LYS A 14 -5.11 -16.58 11.13
CA LYS A 14 -4.58 -17.25 12.33
C LYS A 14 -3.75 -18.50 12.00
N ALA A 15 -4.18 -19.28 11.00
CA ALA A 15 -3.60 -20.58 10.72
C ALA A 15 -2.34 -20.51 9.84
N LEU A 16 -2.33 -19.60 8.85
CA LEU A 16 -1.29 -19.54 7.81
C LEU A 16 -0.63 -18.16 7.71
N ASN A 17 -0.77 -17.33 8.76
CA ASN A 17 -0.20 -15.98 8.83
C ASN A 17 -0.53 -15.12 7.58
N GLY A 18 -1.69 -15.35 6.97
CA GLY A 18 -2.15 -14.62 5.78
C GLY A 18 -1.60 -15.11 4.44
N MET A 19 -0.88 -16.23 4.37
CA MET A 19 -0.45 -16.80 3.08
C MET A 19 -1.64 -17.26 2.22
N ASP A 20 -2.66 -17.82 2.86
CA ASP A 20 -3.97 -18.10 2.26
C ASP A 20 -4.65 -16.83 1.73
N SER A 21 -4.69 -15.78 2.54
CA SER A 21 -5.22 -14.48 2.12
C SER A 21 -4.44 -13.88 0.96
N LEU A 22 -3.10 -14.00 0.96
CA LEU A 22 -2.25 -13.46 -0.09
C LEU A 22 -2.50 -14.18 -1.41
N LEU A 23 -2.42 -15.51 -1.41
CA LEU A 23 -2.57 -16.31 -2.61
C LEU A 23 -3.98 -16.23 -3.19
N SER A 24 -5.02 -16.11 -2.35
CA SER A 24 -6.41 -15.92 -2.82
C SER A 24 -6.66 -14.56 -3.48
N ILE A 25 -5.83 -13.55 -3.21
CA ILE A 25 -5.96 -12.21 -3.79
C ILE A 25 -5.02 -11.99 -4.97
N VAL A 26 -3.75 -12.41 -4.86
CA VAL A 26 -2.72 -12.10 -5.88
C VAL A 26 -2.77 -13.00 -7.10
N GLN A 27 -3.25 -14.25 -6.97
CA GLN A 27 -3.26 -15.24 -8.06
C GLN A 27 -4.48 -15.08 -8.99
N MET A 28 -4.79 -13.84 -9.37
CA MET A 28 -5.87 -13.57 -10.32
C MET A 28 -5.50 -14.04 -11.73
N PRO A 29 -6.42 -14.69 -12.47
CA PRO A 29 -6.18 -15.05 -13.85
C PRO A 29 -6.11 -13.81 -14.75
N ALA A 30 -5.53 -13.97 -15.94
CA ALA A 30 -5.44 -12.90 -16.93
C ALA A 30 -6.82 -12.30 -17.25
N GLY A 31 -6.88 -10.97 -17.35
CA GLY A 31 -8.07 -10.21 -17.72
C GLY A 31 -8.76 -9.47 -16.55
N ILE A 32 -8.62 -9.94 -15.30
CA ILE A 32 -9.23 -9.30 -14.12
C ILE A 32 -8.13 -9.00 -13.07
N PRO A 33 -7.43 -7.87 -13.16
CA PRO A 33 -6.32 -7.56 -12.26
C PRO A 33 -6.80 -7.07 -10.89
N VAL A 34 -6.01 -7.37 -9.85
CA VAL A 34 -6.09 -6.75 -8.52
C VAL A 34 -4.67 -6.35 -8.13
N ALA A 35 -4.46 -5.09 -7.74
CA ALA A 35 -3.18 -4.63 -7.23
C ALA A 35 -3.06 -5.04 -5.75
N THR A 36 -2.22 -6.04 -5.48
CA THR A 36 -2.11 -6.67 -4.15
C THR A 36 -0.92 -6.14 -3.37
N PHE A 37 -1.12 -5.85 -2.09
CA PHE A 37 -0.12 -5.33 -1.17
C PHE A 37 0.32 -6.38 -0.14
N ALA A 38 1.24 -5.99 0.75
CA ALA A 38 1.72 -6.84 1.83
C ALA A 38 0.58 -7.32 2.76
N ILE A 39 0.82 -8.39 3.52
CA ILE A 39 -0.15 -8.87 4.50
C ILE A 39 -0.26 -7.87 5.67
N GLY A 40 -1.49 -7.60 6.11
CA GLY A 40 -1.79 -6.83 7.32
C GLY A 40 -1.54 -5.32 7.20
N ASN A 41 -1.16 -4.69 8.32
CA ASN A 41 -1.14 -3.23 8.48
C ASN A 41 -0.18 -2.52 7.50
N ALA A 42 0.97 -3.13 7.20
CA ALA A 42 1.90 -2.58 6.22
C ALA A 42 1.26 -2.50 4.83
N GLY A 43 0.50 -3.53 4.43
CA GLY A 43 -0.25 -3.52 3.18
C GLY A 43 -1.38 -2.51 3.17
N ALA A 44 -2.10 -2.36 4.29
CA ALA A 44 -3.17 -1.39 4.44
C ALA A 44 -2.66 0.05 4.25
N ALA A 45 -1.54 0.39 4.90
CA ALA A 45 -0.89 1.69 4.76
C ALA A 45 -0.44 1.93 3.30
N ASN A 46 0.21 0.93 2.69
CA ASN A 46 0.71 1.04 1.33
C ASN A 46 -0.41 1.11 0.28
N ALA A 47 -1.53 0.42 0.49
CA ALA A 47 -2.70 0.53 -0.37
C ALA A 47 -3.28 1.96 -0.35
N ALA A 48 -3.35 2.59 0.83
CA ALA A 48 -3.77 3.98 0.95
C ALA A 48 -2.80 4.94 0.23
N LEU A 49 -1.49 4.76 0.42
CA LEU A 49 -0.46 5.57 -0.26
C LEU A 49 -0.49 5.36 -1.79
N PHE A 50 -0.75 4.15 -2.26
CA PHE A 50 -0.89 3.86 -3.69
C PHE A 50 -2.15 4.51 -4.26
N ALA A 51 -3.29 4.43 -3.56
CA ALA A 51 -4.50 5.15 -3.95
C ALA A 51 -4.26 6.66 -4.02
N ALA A 52 -3.57 7.24 -3.04
CA ALA A 52 -3.18 8.65 -3.07
C ALA A 52 -2.30 8.98 -4.28
N ALA A 53 -1.36 8.09 -4.66
CA ALA A 53 -0.52 8.27 -5.83
C ALA A 53 -1.31 8.23 -7.15
N MET A 54 -2.32 7.36 -7.25
CA MET A 54 -3.23 7.31 -8.40
C MET A 54 -4.05 8.61 -8.51
N LEU A 55 -4.58 9.10 -7.40
CA LEU A 55 -5.40 10.30 -7.34
C LEU A 55 -4.59 11.59 -7.54
N ALA A 56 -3.30 11.59 -7.20
CA ALA A 56 -2.43 12.77 -7.32
C ALA A 56 -2.34 13.34 -8.74
N VAL A 57 -2.61 12.53 -9.77
CA VAL A 57 -2.64 12.97 -11.18
C VAL A 57 -3.74 14.00 -11.43
N GLU A 58 -4.90 13.83 -10.80
CA GLU A 58 -6.08 14.67 -11.01
C GLU A 58 -6.31 15.66 -9.85
N TYR A 59 -5.80 15.33 -8.65
CA TYR A 59 -6.01 16.11 -7.43
C TYR A 59 -4.68 16.63 -6.87
N PRO A 60 -4.25 17.86 -7.24
CA PRO A 60 -2.96 18.41 -6.83
C PRO A 60 -2.75 18.49 -5.32
N ALA A 61 -3.82 18.74 -4.55
CA ALA A 61 -3.75 18.78 -3.09
C ALA A 61 -3.34 17.41 -2.48
N ILE A 62 -3.83 16.31 -3.05
CA ILE A 62 -3.44 14.95 -2.64
C ILE A 62 -1.98 14.71 -3.02
N GLY A 63 -1.57 15.12 -4.22
CA GLY A 63 -0.17 15.03 -4.65
C GLY A 63 0.79 15.76 -3.73
N ALA A 64 0.45 16.99 -3.33
CA ALA A 64 1.24 17.78 -2.39
C ALA A 64 1.31 17.11 -1.01
N ALA A 65 0.19 16.60 -0.49
CA ALA A 65 0.16 15.88 0.78
C ALA A 65 1.00 14.59 0.75
N LEU A 66 0.94 13.83 -0.34
CA LEU A 66 1.74 12.62 -0.52
C LEU A 66 3.24 12.94 -0.61
N ALA A 67 3.62 14.02 -1.31
CA ALA A 67 5.00 14.47 -1.38
C ALA A 67 5.53 14.90 0.00
N ALA A 68 4.75 15.68 0.75
CA ALA A 68 5.10 16.07 2.11
C ALA A 68 5.23 14.87 3.06
N PHE A 69 4.32 13.89 2.95
CA PHE A 69 4.41 12.64 3.72
C PHE A 69 5.73 11.92 3.44
N ARG A 70 6.11 11.76 2.17
CA ARG A 70 7.35 11.08 1.78
C ARG A 70 8.60 11.85 2.23
N ALA A 71 8.61 13.17 2.09
CA ALA A 71 9.71 14.02 2.55
C ALA A 71 9.92 13.88 4.06
N LYS A 72 8.84 13.95 4.84
CA LYS A 72 8.89 13.74 6.29
C LYS A 72 9.47 12.38 6.65
N GLN A 73 9.04 11.30 6.00
CA GLN A 73 9.58 9.95 6.27
C GLN A 73 11.09 9.86 5.97
N THR A 74 11.56 10.55 4.92
CA THR A 74 13.00 10.64 4.63
C THR A 74 13.75 11.42 5.71
N GLU A 75 13.22 12.57 6.12
CA GLU A 75 13.80 13.39 7.20
C GLU A 75 13.85 12.62 8.53
N ASP A 76 12.78 11.90 8.88
CA ASP A 76 12.69 11.11 10.11
C ASP A 76 13.81 10.06 10.21
N VAL A 77 14.20 9.44 9.08
CA VAL A 77 15.31 8.46 9.04
C VAL A 77 16.66 9.15 9.11
N VAL A 78 16.85 10.27 8.40
CA VAL A 78 18.11 11.03 8.41
C VAL A 78 18.40 11.59 9.81
N ASN A 79 17.37 11.99 10.54
CA ASN A 79 17.50 12.54 11.89
C ASN A 79 17.74 11.48 12.97
N ASN A 80 17.57 10.19 12.65
CA ASN A 80 17.76 9.05 13.56
C ASN A 80 18.66 8.00 12.92
N ASP A 81 19.86 8.42 12.48
CA ASP A 81 20.77 7.61 11.69
C ASP A 81 21.60 6.61 12.51
N ASP A 82 21.81 6.87 13.81
CA ASP A 82 22.43 5.91 14.73
C ASP A 82 21.35 5.09 15.48
N PRO A 83 21.18 3.79 15.17
CA PRO A 83 20.17 2.94 15.81
C PRO A 83 20.48 2.61 17.29
N ARG A 84 21.60 3.09 17.83
CA ARG A 84 21.99 2.92 19.24
C ARG A 84 21.63 4.12 20.10
N GLN A 85 21.34 5.27 19.50
CA GLN A 85 20.78 6.44 20.19
C GLN A 85 19.28 6.21 20.45
#